data_AF-A0A951UI29-F1
#
_entry.id   AF-A0A951UI29-F1
#
_cell.length_a   1.000
_cell.length_b   1.000
_cell.length_c   1.000
_cell.angle_alpha   90.00
_cell.angle_beta   90.00
_cell.angle_gamma   90.00
#
_symmetry.space_group_name_H-M   'P 1'
#
loop_
_entity.id
_entity.type
_entity.pdbx_description
1 polymer ?
#
loop_
_entity_poly.entity_id
_entity_poly.type
_entity_poly.pdbx_seq_one_letter_code
_entity_poly.pdbx_strand_id
1 'polypeptide(L)'
;MSTLKVPPNIIGTDKADLIQGIENVSGPNGGIENIGIEVLTNGIIDTGSGNDTINGEGRNSNYSKGTGISNRGTIKTGLGNDTITGTGNGQSSDSLSGTGIFNSGTIETGLGNDTIIGKGDAAGSSSGTGIFNSGTIKTGLGNDKIIGEGQGGFGDSRGIGIDNSGTIETGLGNDTITGTGNGGGAHRSSAPGIGIFNSTTGIISAGAGNDTITGTGESGDDNDEGGVGISNQGKISGDAGNDNIKGIGTGGMYAGDGTGILSSGSISGGTGNDTITGTGTGYSTIYGGTGGDGVGISNTGKIDGDAGKDSIVGTGTGGQGGFAYADRTSAGGKGIGIKNTGSISGGTEDDSITGIGTGGEGGKDTGGQGIIIGLGGDGIGIANSSNIDGGNGNDVIKGIGIGGTGKPGSNGRGVGISNTAGSINAGNGNDQVLGYGTSVGLEGNGVNVVGIDGGVGDDLFKARKISGLNAQGNPIESANQDGAIANIFISGDNGNDIFDLGFGTAKLSGGQGYDTLLLPVLGSGSYTIGTPDVNGFFQIKNTASTNVLTVSGIEHILSGGTTLV
;
A
#
# COMPACT_ATOMS: atom_id res chain seq x y z
N MET A 1 -13.66 14.50 -38.55
CA MET A 1 -12.55 15.41 -38.90
C MET A 1 -11.28 14.58 -38.86
N SER A 2 -10.24 15.00 -39.57
CA SER A 2 -8.92 14.34 -39.56
C SER A 2 -8.13 14.76 -38.31
N THR A 3 -7.15 13.95 -37.89
CA THR A 3 -6.14 14.28 -36.87
C THR A 3 -5.66 15.73 -36.97
N LEU A 4 -5.51 16.43 -35.84
CA LEU A 4 -4.77 17.69 -35.80
C LEU A 4 -3.28 17.38 -35.63
N LYS A 5 -2.45 17.64 -36.65
CA LYS A 5 -0.99 17.46 -36.59
C LYS A 5 -0.28 18.80 -36.44
N VAL A 6 0.61 18.93 -35.47
CA VAL A 6 1.44 20.12 -35.18
C VAL A 6 2.90 19.70 -35.40
N PRO A 7 3.56 20.10 -36.50
CA PRO A 7 3.65 21.47 -37.01
C PRO A 7 2.75 21.78 -38.23
N PRO A 8 2.43 23.08 -38.46
CA PRO A 8 3.05 24.26 -37.84
C PRO A 8 2.59 24.50 -36.40
N ASN A 9 3.38 25.27 -35.63
CA ASN A 9 3.11 25.63 -34.24
C ASN A 9 1.76 26.34 -34.10
N ILE A 10 1.08 26.10 -32.98
CA ILE A 10 -0.12 26.83 -32.56
C ILE A 10 0.30 27.78 -31.44
N ILE A 11 0.07 29.08 -31.65
CA ILE A 11 0.31 30.13 -30.65
C ILE A 11 -1.05 30.79 -30.37
N GLY A 12 -1.46 30.76 -29.13
CA GLY A 12 -2.71 31.29 -28.60
C GLY A 12 -2.67 32.78 -28.33
N THR A 13 -3.61 33.23 -27.51
CA THR A 13 -3.89 34.64 -27.25
C THR A 13 -3.75 35.00 -25.77
N ASP A 14 -4.17 36.20 -25.39
CA ASP A 14 -4.28 36.63 -23.99
C ASP A 14 -5.64 36.31 -23.36
N LYS A 15 -6.44 35.48 -24.05
CA LYS A 15 -7.77 35.04 -23.66
C LYS A 15 -7.85 33.52 -23.77
N ALA A 16 -8.89 32.97 -23.14
CA ALA A 16 -9.24 31.56 -23.24
C ALA A 16 -9.25 31.05 -24.70
N ASP A 17 -8.39 30.09 -24.97
CA ASP A 17 -8.26 29.39 -26.23
C ASP A 17 -8.88 27.99 -26.15
N LEU A 18 -9.38 27.51 -27.30
CA LEU A 18 -9.88 26.14 -27.46
C LEU A 18 -9.17 25.47 -28.64
N ILE A 19 -8.40 24.43 -28.34
CA ILE A 19 -7.78 23.55 -29.34
C ILE A 19 -8.47 22.21 -29.28
N GLN A 20 -9.05 21.77 -30.39
CA GLN A 20 -9.77 20.50 -30.45
C GLN A 20 -9.36 19.67 -31.67
N GLY A 21 -8.96 18.42 -31.41
CA GLY A 21 -8.67 17.42 -32.43
C GLY A 21 -9.52 16.18 -32.20
N ILE A 22 -10.38 15.82 -33.15
CA ILE A 22 -11.22 14.62 -33.08
C ILE A 22 -10.97 13.79 -34.33
N GLU A 23 -10.39 12.61 -34.16
CA GLU A 23 -10.26 11.61 -35.20
C GLU A 23 -11.25 10.48 -34.96
N ASN A 24 -12.10 10.25 -35.96
CA ASN A 24 -13.07 9.16 -35.98
C ASN A 24 -13.03 8.51 -37.36
N VAL A 25 -12.14 7.53 -37.52
CA VAL A 25 -12.03 6.76 -38.76
C VAL A 25 -12.79 5.46 -38.60
N SER A 26 -13.98 5.39 -39.20
CA SER A 26 -14.71 4.14 -39.38
C SER A 26 -14.31 3.53 -40.73
N GLY A 27 -13.31 2.65 -40.76
CA GLY A 27 -12.86 1.98 -41.98
C GLY A 27 -12.52 0.52 -41.73
N PRO A 28 -12.78 -0.41 -42.67
CA PRO A 28 -12.51 -1.84 -42.50
C PRO A 28 -11.01 -2.20 -42.54
N ASN A 29 -10.14 -1.25 -42.83
CA ASN A 29 -8.69 -1.48 -42.92
C ASN A 29 -8.04 -1.23 -41.55
N GLY A 30 -8.06 -2.26 -40.70
CA GLY A 30 -7.38 -2.25 -39.40
C GLY A 30 -5.88 -1.98 -39.57
N GLY A 31 -5.37 -1.01 -38.81
CA GLY A 31 -3.94 -0.67 -38.80
C GLY A 31 -3.58 0.81 -38.71
N ILE A 32 -4.55 1.72 -38.79
CA ILE A 32 -4.28 3.17 -38.66
C ILE A 32 -4.54 3.59 -37.21
N GLU A 33 -3.52 4.09 -36.52
CA GLU A 33 -3.68 4.72 -35.21
C GLU A 33 -4.52 5.99 -35.35
N ASN A 34 -5.64 6.07 -34.62
CA ASN A 34 -6.51 7.25 -34.60
C ASN A 34 -6.03 8.18 -33.50
N ILE A 35 -5.48 9.33 -33.88
CA ILE A 35 -4.93 10.33 -32.97
C ILE A 35 -5.81 11.58 -33.03
N GLY A 36 -6.31 12.04 -31.88
CA GLY A 36 -7.04 13.31 -31.82
C GLY A 36 -6.13 14.49 -32.14
N ILE A 37 -5.11 14.69 -31.31
CA ILE A 37 -4.06 15.71 -31.47
C ILE A 37 -2.69 15.04 -31.49
N GLU A 38 -1.89 15.30 -32.51
CA GLU A 38 -0.51 14.83 -32.64
C GLU A 38 0.45 16.03 -32.65
N VAL A 39 1.27 16.17 -31.61
CA VAL A 39 2.35 17.17 -31.52
C VAL A 39 3.67 16.46 -31.83
N LEU A 40 4.30 16.76 -32.97
CA LEU A 40 5.56 16.15 -33.37
C LEU A 40 6.74 16.74 -32.56
N THR A 41 7.93 16.13 -32.66
CA THR A 41 9.12 16.48 -31.85
C THR A 41 9.51 17.95 -31.82
N ASN A 42 9.22 18.71 -32.89
CA ASN A 42 9.48 20.16 -32.95
C ASN A 42 8.20 21.00 -33.01
N GLY A 43 7.03 20.35 -32.86
CA GLY A 43 5.74 21.01 -32.79
C GLY A 43 5.55 21.66 -31.43
N ILE A 44 4.96 22.85 -31.44
CA ILE A 44 4.64 23.60 -30.23
C ILE A 44 3.15 23.96 -30.25
N ILE A 45 2.48 23.66 -29.16
CA ILE A 45 1.22 24.30 -28.76
C ILE A 45 1.54 25.20 -27.57
N ASP A 46 1.25 26.49 -27.67
CA ASP A 46 1.42 27.47 -26.60
C ASP A 46 0.17 28.36 -26.57
N THR A 47 -0.73 28.20 -25.58
CA THR A 47 -2.00 28.96 -25.53
C THR A 47 -1.87 30.32 -24.84
N GLY A 48 -0.83 30.53 -24.04
CA GLY A 48 -0.46 31.85 -23.53
C GLY A 48 -1.13 32.24 -22.22
N SER A 49 -2.22 32.99 -22.26
CA SER A 49 -2.93 33.41 -21.04
C SER A 49 -4.43 33.29 -21.24
N GLY A 50 -5.16 32.98 -20.17
CA GLY A 50 -6.57 32.66 -20.24
C GLY A 50 -6.83 31.33 -19.55
N ASN A 51 -8.10 30.96 -19.44
CA ASN A 51 -8.44 29.60 -19.01
C ASN A 51 -8.57 28.75 -20.28
N ASP A 52 -7.50 28.09 -20.67
CA ASP A 52 -7.37 27.44 -21.96
C ASP A 52 -7.85 25.99 -21.92
N THR A 53 -8.26 25.47 -23.07
CA THR A 53 -8.72 24.09 -23.19
C THR A 53 -8.12 23.41 -24.41
N ILE A 54 -7.45 22.28 -24.18
CA ILE A 54 -6.93 21.41 -25.23
C ILE A 54 -7.63 20.06 -25.12
N ASN A 55 -8.35 19.64 -26.17
CA ASN A 55 -9.10 18.40 -26.20
C ASN A 55 -8.74 17.53 -27.41
N GLY A 56 -8.10 16.39 -27.15
CA GLY A 56 -7.78 15.38 -28.15
C GLY A 56 -8.62 14.12 -27.97
N GLU A 57 -9.30 13.72 -29.02
CA GLU A 57 -10.13 12.52 -29.04
C GLU A 57 -9.77 11.60 -30.21
N GLY A 58 -9.19 10.44 -29.90
CA GLY A 58 -8.91 9.36 -30.83
C GLY A 58 -9.92 8.24 -30.64
N ARG A 59 -11.00 8.24 -31.45
CA ARG A 59 -12.03 7.20 -31.41
C ARG A 59 -11.89 6.27 -32.60
N ASN A 60 -12.08 4.97 -32.38
CA ASN A 60 -12.36 4.05 -33.46
C ASN A 60 -13.58 3.19 -33.15
N SER A 61 -14.36 2.86 -34.18
CA SER A 61 -15.41 1.85 -34.15
C SER A 61 -14.96 0.45 -34.60
N ASN A 62 -13.81 0.29 -35.28
CA ASN A 62 -13.37 -0.97 -35.90
C ASN A 62 -11.82 -1.10 -36.01
N TYR A 63 -11.21 -1.93 -35.17
CA TYR A 63 -9.86 -2.51 -35.35
C TYR A 63 -8.66 -1.54 -35.39
N SER A 64 -8.60 -0.50 -34.54
CA SER A 64 -7.35 0.26 -34.36
C SER A 64 -7.12 0.82 -32.97
N LYS A 65 -5.88 1.29 -32.73
CA LYS A 65 -5.47 2.02 -31.52
C LYS A 65 -6.08 3.42 -31.53
N GLY A 66 -6.60 3.85 -30.39
CA GLY A 66 -7.10 5.22 -30.20
C GLY A 66 -6.21 5.98 -29.22
N THR A 67 -5.64 7.09 -29.66
CA THR A 67 -4.84 8.00 -28.84
C THR A 67 -5.50 9.37 -28.79
N GLY A 68 -5.84 9.89 -27.62
CA GLY A 68 -6.45 11.22 -27.49
C GLY A 68 -5.47 12.32 -27.90
N ILE A 69 -4.39 12.45 -27.13
CA ILE A 69 -3.27 13.37 -27.40
C ILE A 69 -1.98 12.57 -27.46
N SER A 70 -1.23 12.71 -28.56
CA SER A 70 0.12 12.18 -28.73
C SER A 70 1.11 13.34 -28.77
N ASN A 71 1.78 13.60 -27.65
CA ASN A 71 2.75 14.68 -27.52
C ASN A 71 4.19 14.16 -27.57
N ARG A 72 4.91 14.52 -28.63
CA ARG A 72 6.36 14.31 -28.78
C ARG A 72 7.14 15.63 -28.74
N GLY A 73 6.45 16.77 -28.79
CA GLY A 73 7.02 18.11 -28.79
C GLY A 73 6.71 18.84 -27.49
N THR A 74 6.10 20.00 -27.58
CA THR A 74 5.79 20.84 -26.41
C THR A 74 4.35 21.32 -26.42
N ILE A 75 3.67 21.17 -25.28
CA ILE A 75 2.39 21.78 -24.98
C ILE A 75 2.59 22.71 -23.77
N LYS A 76 2.22 23.98 -23.92
CA LYS A 76 2.24 25.01 -22.89
C LYS A 76 0.87 25.68 -22.82
N THR A 77 0.32 25.88 -21.62
CA THR A 77 -0.96 26.61 -21.48
C THR A 77 -0.81 27.99 -20.84
N GLY A 78 0.09 28.14 -19.87
CA GLY A 78 0.62 29.43 -19.43
C GLY A 78 -0.06 29.99 -18.19
N LEU A 79 -0.82 31.07 -18.31
CA LEU A 79 -1.48 31.74 -17.17
C LEU A 79 -2.98 31.48 -17.19
N GLY A 80 -3.54 30.99 -16.08
CA GLY A 80 -4.97 30.79 -15.89
C GLY A 80 -5.24 29.37 -15.45
N ASN A 81 -6.52 29.02 -15.30
CA ASN A 81 -6.89 27.66 -14.92
C ASN A 81 -7.15 26.85 -16.19
N ASP A 82 -6.15 26.08 -16.60
CA ASP A 82 -6.14 25.42 -17.90
C ASP A 82 -6.61 23.97 -17.81
N THR A 83 -7.06 23.43 -18.94
CA THR A 83 -7.50 22.04 -19.03
C THR A 83 -6.96 21.35 -20.28
N ILE A 84 -6.26 20.23 -20.08
CA ILE A 84 -5.80 19.33 -21.15
C ILE A 84 -6.52 18.00 -20.98
N THR A 85 -7.29 17.58 -21.99
CA THR A 85 -8.01 16.31 -21.99
C THR A 85 -7.63 15.47 -23.20
N GLY A 86 -7.15 14.26 -22.97
CA GLY A 86 -6.95 13.25 -24.00
C GLY A 86 -7.87 12.05 -23.77
N THR A 87 -8.69 11.70 -24.74
CA THR A 87 -9.53 10.49 -24.73
C THR A 87 -9.15 9.57 -25.88
N GLY A 88 -8.65 8.37 -25.55
CA GLY A 88 -8.32 7.34 -26.53
C GLY A 88 -9.20 6.12 -26.35
N ASN A 89 -9.92 5.70 -27.39
CA ASN A 89 -10.75 4.50 -27.38
C ASN A 89 -10.23 3.47 -28.40
N GLY A 90 -9.68 2.37 -27.92
CA GLY A 90 -9.25 1.23 -28.72
C GLY A 90 -10.34 0.17 -28.79
N GLN A 91 -11.06 0.05 -29.90
CA GLN A 91 -12.05 -1.02 -30.13
C GLN A 91 -11.44 -2.13 -31.01
N SER A 92 -10.91 -3.23 -30.45
CA SER A 92 -10.52 -4.38 -31.28
C SER A 92 -10.32 -5.69 -30.52
N SER A 93 -10.60 -6.82 -31.17
CA SER A 93 -10.19 -8.16 -30.71
C SER A 93 -8.67 -8.41 -30.69
N ASP A 94 -7.87 -7.56 -31.36
CA ASP A 94 -6.51 -7.89 -31.80
C ASP A 94 -5.41 -7.05 -31.09
N SER A 95 -5.50 -6.89 -29.77
CA SER A 95 -4.45 -6.28 -28.92
C SER A 95 -4.14 -4.79 -29.17
N LEU A 96 -5.12 -4.00 -29.61
CA LEU A 96 -4.94 -2.55 -29.86
C LEU A 96 -5.37 -1.69 -28.67
N SER A 97 -4.42 -0.97 -28.07
CA SER A 97 -4.59 -0.18 -26.85
C SER A 97 -5.37 1.13 -27.05
N GLY A 98 -6.08 1.55 -26.01
CA GLY A 98 -6.61 2.92 -25.88
C GLY A 98 -5.69 3.74 -24.98
N THR A 99 -5.26 4.93 -25.43
CA THR A 99 -4.41 5.82 -24.63
C THR A 99 -4.97 7.23 -24.59
N GLY A 100 -5.27 7.74 -23.40
CA GLY A 100 -5.79 9.11 -23.26
C GLY A 100 -4.76 10.15 -23.69
N ILE A 101 -3.66 10.23 -22.93
CA ILE A 101 -2.52 11.10 -23.22
C ILE A 101 -1.26 10.23 -23.32
N PHE A 102 -0.62 10.25 -24.49
CA PHE A 102 0.73 9.73 -24.68
C PHE A 102 1.70 10.91 -24.70
N ASN A 103 2.53 11.05 -23.67
CA ASN A 103 3.52 12.11 -23.55
C ASN A 103 4.94 11.54 -23.58
N SER A 104 5.68 11.84 -24.65
CA SER A 104 7.13 11.65 -24.72
C SER A 104 7.89 12.96 -24.92
N GLY A 105 7.20 14.09 -24.83
CA GLY A 105 7.74 15.44 -24.91
C GLY A 105 7.54 16.19 -23.60
N THR A 106 7.15 17.46 -23.68
CA THR A 106 6.88 18.31 -22.52
C THR A 106 5.43 18.79 -22.52
N ILE A 107 4.77 18.68 -21.37
CA ILE A 107 3.51 19.36 -21.05
C ILE A 107 3.78 20.28 -19.85
N GLU A 108 3.48 21.57 -19.98
CA GLU A 108 3.66 22.59 -18.94
C GLU A 108 2.40 23.46 -18.83
N THR A 109 1.71 23.48 -17.69
CA THR A 109 0.46 24.27 -17.59
C THR A 109 0.66 25.67 -16.99
N GLY A 110 1.56 25.85 -16.03
CA GLY A 110 2.08 27.17 -15.64
C GLY A 110 1.51 27.73 -14.33
N LEU A 111 0.81 28.86 -14.38
CA LEU A 111 0.22 29.50 -13.20
C LEU A 111 -1.29 29.37 -13.23
N GLY A 112 -1.87 28.83 -12.16
CA GLY A 112 -3.30 28.67 -11.98
C GLY A 112 -3.62 27.26 -11.50
N ASN A 113 -4.89 26.96 -11.28
CA ASN A 113 -5.31 25.62 -10.87
C ASN A 113 -5.61 24.80 -12.12
N ASP A 114 -4.61 24.10 -12.60
CA ASP A 114 -4.64 23.41 -13.89
C ASP A 114 -5.16 21.98 -13.76
N THR A 115 -5.60 21.41 -14.89
CA THR A 115 -6.14 20.05 -14.92
C THR A 115 -5.72 19.30 -16.18
N ILE A 116 -5.02 18.18 -15.99
CA ILE A 116 -4.62 17.25 -17.04
C ILE A 116 -5.38 15.94 -16.85
N ILE A 117 -6.13 15.51 -17.88
CA ILE A 117 -6.98 14.32 -17.84
C ILE A 117 -6.66 13.42 -19.02
N GLY A 118 -6.21 12.19 -18.75
CA GLY A 118 -6.06 11.14 -19.75
C GLY A 118 -7.04 10.00 -19.49
N LYS A 119 -7.90 9.69 -20.47
CA LYS A 119 -8.83 8.55 -20.44
C LYS A 119 -8.49 7.56 -21.55
N GLY A 120 -7.98 6.40 -21.19
CA GLY A 120 -7.69 5.30 -22.10
C GLY A 120 -8.68 4.18 -21.90
N ASP A 121 -9.59 4.02 -22.85
CA ASP A 121 -10.56 2.93 -22.88
C ASP A 121 -10.16 1.90 -23.93
N ALA A 122 -10.15 0.64 -23.55
CA ALA A 122 -9.86 -0.47 -24.43
C ALA A 122 -11.01 -1.47 -24.42
N ALA A 123 -11.36 -1.97 -25.60
CA ALA A 123 -12.31 -3.06 -25.79
C ALA A 123 -11.63 -4.22 -26.54
N GLY A 124 -12.05 -5.46 -26.25
CA GLY A 124 -11.36 -6.65 -26.74
C GLY A 124 -10.05 -6.91 -25.99
N SER A 125 -9.14 -7.72 -26.52
CA SER A 125 -7.94 -8.18 -25.79
C SER A 125 -6.81 -7.16 -25.67
N SER A 126 -7.13 -5.90 -25.33
CA SER A 126 -6.17 -4.80 -25.24
C SER A 126 -6.23 -3.98 -23.95
N SER A 127 -5.08 -3.41 -23.59
CA SER A 127 -4.92 -2.55 -22.41
C SER A 127 -5.36 -1.10 -22.67
N GLY A 128 -5.98 -0.49 -21.66
CA GLY A 128 -6.31 0.94 -21.64
C GLY A 128 -5.38 1.69 -20.70
N THR A 129 -4.83 2.81 -21.16
CA THR A 129 -3.92 3.65 -20.38
C THR A 129 -4.42 5.10 -20.34
N GLY A 130 -4.68 5.64 -19.15
CA GLY A 130 -5.10 7.03 -19.01
C GLY A 130 -4.03 8.00 -19.48
N ILE A 131 -2.91 8.04 -18.75
CA ILE A 131 -1.74 8.85 -19.06
C ILE A 131 -0.53 7.92 -19.18
N PHE A 132 0.09 7.89 -20.34
CA PHE A 132 1.41 7.28 -20.57
C PHE A 132 2.44 8.41 -20.65
N ASN A 133 3.32 8.51 -19.66
CA ASN A 133 4.35 9.55 -19.58
C ASN A 133 5.76 8.95 -19.63
N SER A 134 6.49 9.21 -20.71
CA SER A 134 7.94 8.98 -20.83
C SER A 134 8.74 10.28 -20.98
N GLY A 135 8.06 11.42 -21.04
CA GLY A 135 8.64 12.75 -21.09
C GLY A 135 8.49 13.49 -19.77
N THR A 136 8.08 14.75 -19.84
CA THR A 136 7.87 15.61 -18.68
C THR A 136 6.46 16.18 -18.66
N ILE A 137 5.81 16.12 -17.50
CA ILE A 137 4.58 16.85 -17.18
C ILE A 137 4.88 17.76 -15.99
N LYS A 138 4.62 19.06 -16.12
CA LYS A 138 4.75 20.04 -15.04
C LYS A 138 3.50 20.90 -14.96
N THR A 139 2.94 21.11 -13.77
CA THR A 139 1.75 21.97 -13.64
C THR A 139 2.05 23.37 -13.08
N GLY A 140 2.97 23.52 -12.13
CA GLY A 140 3.57 24.81 -11.79
C GLY A 140 3.06 25.40 -10.47
N LEU A 141 2.43 26.58 -10.50
CA LEU A 141 1.86 27.19 -9.27
C LEU A 141 0.35 27.09 -9.31
N GLY A 142 -0.24 26.58 -8.23
CA GLY A 142 -1.68 26.47 -8.06
C GLY A 142 -2.04 25.14 -7.42
N ASN A 143 -3.33 24.86 -7.29
CA ASN A 143 -3.82 23.56 -6.82
C ASN A 143 -4.19 22.73 -8.05
N ASP A 144 -3.21 22.00 -8.56
CA ASP A 144 -3.27 21.34 -9.85
C ASP A 144 -3.80 19.91 -9.76
N LYS A 145 -4.26 19.39 -10.90
CA LYS A 145 -4.79 18.03 -11.02
C LYS A 145 -4.22 17.28 -12.19
N ILE A 146 -3.74 16.07 -11.94
CA ILE A 146 -3.35 15.10 -12.97
C ILE A 146 -4.15 13.83 -12.76
N ILE A 147 -5.02 13.49 -13.72
CA ILE A 147 -5.98 12.39 -13.60
C ILE A 147 -5.78 11.43 -14.77
N GLY A 148 -5.39 10.20 -14.48
CA GLY A 148 -5.30 9.11 -15.45
C GLY A 148 -6.35 8.03 -15.16
N GLU A 149 -7.19 7.72 -16.15
CA GLU A 149 -8.18 6.65 -16.10
C GLU A 149 -7.88 5.63 -17.20
N GLY A 150 -7.53 4.39 -16.83
CA GLY A 150 -7.26 3.31 -17.76
C GLY A 150 -8.23 2.14 -17.56
N GLN A 151 -8.93 1.75 -18.63
CA GLN A 151 -9.84 0.60 -18.64
C GLN A 151 -9.27 -0.50 -19.53
N GLY A 152 -8.92 -1.64 -18.96
CA GLY A 152 -8.60 -2.83 -19.73
C GLY A 152 -9.83 -3.38 -20.43
N GLY A 153 -9.66 -3.95 -21.62
CA GLY A 153 -10.74 -4.60 -22.37
C GLY A 153 -11.06 -6.01 -21.88
N PHE A 154 -11.36 -6.95 -22.76
CA PHE A 154 -11.49 -8.38 -22.47
C PHE A 154 -10.11 -9.07 -22.38
N GLY A 155 -10.04 -10.32 -21.92
CA GLY A 155 -8.79 -11.11 -21.86
C GLY A 155 -7.70 -10.45 -21.02
N ASP A 156 -6.42 -10.85 -21.19
CA ASP A 156 -5.24 -10.45 -20.40
C ASP A 156 -4.82 -8.96 -20.53
N SER A 157 -5.80 -8.07 -20.49
CA SER A 157 -5.73 -6.64 -20.70
C SER A 157 -5.66 -5.87 -19.40
N ARG A 158 -4.67 -4.99 -19.28
CA ARG A 158 -4.50 -4.14 -18.09
C ARG A 158 -5.20 -2.81 -18.28
N GLY A 159 -5.87 -2.31 -17.25
CA GLY A 159 -6.18 -0.90 -17.14
C GLY A 159 -5.10 -0.21 -16.31
N ILE A 160 -4.45 0.80 -16.85
CA ILE A 160 -3.43 1.57 -16.14
C ILE A 160 -3.86 3.04 -16.09
N GLY A 161 -4.07 3.59 -14.91
CA GLY A 161 -4.43 5.00 -14.76
C GLY A 161 -3.30 5.91 -15.26
N ILE A 162 -2.16 5.85 -14.57
CA ILE A 162 -0.93 6.58 -14.93
C ILE A 162 0.22 5.58 -15.08
N ASP A 163 0.82 5.52 -16.26
CA ASP A 163 2.06 4.80 -16.56
C ASP A 163 3.20 5.81 -16.71
N ASN A 164 4.04 5.93 -15.69
CA ASN A 164 5.12 6.89 -15.61
C ASN A 164 6.50 6.24 -15.72
N SER A 165 7.26 6.67 -16.72
CA SER A 165 8.69 6.38 -16.92
C SER A 165 9.54 7.63 -17.07
N GLY A 166 8.90 8.80 -17.18
CA GLY A 166 9.53 10.11 -17.17
C GLY A 166 9.31 10.84 -15.85
N THR A 167 9.00 12.14 -15.93
CA THR A 167 8.85 13.03 -14.78
C THR A 167 7.45 13.62 -14.73
N ILE A 168 6.84 13.61 -13.55
CA ILE A 168 5.64 14.34 -13.19
C ILE A 168 5.97 15.22 -11.98
N GLU A 169 5.80 16.53 -12.11
CA GLU A 169 6.06 17.55 -11.07
C GLU A 169 4.87 18.50 -10.97
N THR A 170 4.18 18.59 -9.83
CA THR A 170 3.01 19.49 -9.72
C THR A 170 3.37 20.90 -9.24
N GLY A 171 4.29 21.06 -8.31
CA GLY A 171 4.99 22.34 -8.09
C GLY A 171 4.66 23.01 -6.76
N LEU A 172 4.05 24.19 -6.73
CA LEU A 172 3.60 24.80 -5.46
C LEU A 172 2.08 24.87 -5.42
N GLY A 173 1.50 24.55 -4.27
CA GLY A 173 0.08 24.54 -3.98
C GLY A 173 -0.37 23.13 -3.59
N ASN A 174 -1.65 22.96 -3.27
CA ASN A 174 -2.17 21.68 -2.83
C ASN A 174 -2.65 20.87 -4.04
N ASP A 175 -1.77 20.03 -4.55
CA ASP A 175 -1.91 19.32 -5.80
C ASP A 175 -2.54 17.95 -5.64
N THR A 176 -3.06 17.40 -6.74
CA THR A 176 -3.66 16.07 -6.77
C THR A 176 -3.23 15.28 -7.99
N ILE A 177 -2.59 14.14 -7.77
CA ILE A 177 -2.28 13.14 -8.79
C ILE A 177 -3.14 11.91 -8.53
N THR A 178 -4.00 11.53 -9.49
CA THR A 178 -4.89 10.38 -9.36
C THR A 178 -4.76 9.45 -10.56
N GLY A 179 -4.40 8.20 -10.29
CA GLY A 179 -4.44 7.13 -11.29
C GLY A 179 -5.49 6.08 -10.92
N THR A 180 -6.42 5.80 -11.82
CA THR A 180 -7.40 4.72 -11.69
C THR A 180 -7.22 3.72 -12.83
N GLY A 181 -6.92 2.47 -12.50
CA GLY A 181 -6.76 1.39 -13.47
C GLY A 181 -7.73 0.25 -13.17
N ASN A 182 -8.53 -0.11 -14.16
CA ASN A 182 -9.49 -1.21 -14.06
C ASN A 182 -9.05 -2.38 -14.96
N GLY A 183 -8.86 -3.55 -14.37
CA GLY A 183 -8.53 -4.76 -15.10
C GLY A 183 -9.59 -5.14 -16.14
N GLY A 184 -9.20 -6.02 -17.07
CA GLY A 184 -10.08 -6.42 -18.16
C GLY A 184 -11.22 -7.36 -17.74
N GLY A 185 -12.42 -7.20 -18.31
CA GLY A 185 -13.65 -7.87 -17.89
C GLY A 185 -14.04 -9.14 -18.67
N ALA A 186 -13.12 -10.09 -18.91
CA ALA A 186 -13.50 -11.37 -19.52
C ALA A 186 -13.10 -12.58 -18.69
N HIS A 187 -13.93 -13.61 -18.76
CA HIS A 187 -13.67 -14.96 -18.26
C HIS A 187 -12.20 -15.39 -18.43
N ARG A 188 -11.48 -15.48 -17.31
CA ARG A 188 -10.09 -15.96 -17.18
C ARG A 188 -9.00 -14.99 -17.63
N SER A 189 -9.28 -13.69 -17.67
CA SER A 189 -8.20 -12.73 -17.77
C SER A 189 -7.35 -12.74 -16.51
N SER A 190 -6.03 -12.72 -16.72
CA SER A 190 -5.05 -12.58 -15.65
C SER A 190 -4.64 -11.14 -15.41
N ALA A 191 -5.14 -10.14 -16.14
CA ALA A 191 -4.53 -8.81 -16.06
C ALA A 191 -5.14 -7.91 -14.96
N PRO A 192 -4.32 -7.38 -14.03
CA PRO A 192 -4.79 -6.51 -12.96
C PRO A 192 -4.94 -5.07 -13.46
N GLY A 193 -5.86 -4.32 -12.85
CA GLY A 193 -5.86 -2.87 -12.92
C GLY A 193 -4.75 -2.29 -12.05
N ILE A 194 -4.06 -1.26 -12.56
CA ILE A 194 -3.00 -0.56 -11.84
C ILE A 194 -3.35 0.93 -11.81
N GLY A 195 -3.50 1.51 -10.62
CA GLY A 195 -3.80 2.94 -10.49
C GLY A 195 -2.65 3.79 -11.01
N ILE A 196 -1.51 3.73 -10.33
CA ILE A 196 -0.27 4.40 -10.73
C ILE A 196 0.83 3.36 -10.86
N PHE A 197 1.41 3.25 -12.05
CA PHE A 197 2.63 2.51 -12.31
C PHE A 197 3.77 3.51 -12.49
N ASN A 198 4.71 3.56 -11.55
CA ASN A 198 5.91 4.39 -11.62
C ASN A 198 7.11 3.48 -11.82
N SER A 199 7.63 3.43 -13.04
CA SER A 199 8.75 2.55 -13.40
C SER A 199 10.08 3.00 -12.77
N THR A 200 11.15 2.23 -12.96
CA THR A 200 12.46 2.46 -12.31
C THR A 200 13.06 3.84 -12.58
N THR A 201 12.80 4.44 -13.74
CA THR A 201 13.27 5.80 -14.08
C THR A 201 12.22 6.87 -13.79
N GLY A 202 11.01 6.46 -13.43
CA GLY A 202 9.89 7.34 -13.18
C GLY A 202 10.10 8.16 -11.91
N ILE A 203 9.82 9.46 -12.01
CA ILE A 203 9.80 10.40 -10.90
C ILE A 203 8.41 11.01 -10.83
N ILE A 204 7.81 10.94 -9.65
CA ILE A 204 6.61 11.69 -9.28
C ILE A 204 6.98 12.53 -8.05
N SER A 205 6.79 13.84 -8.16
CA SER A 205 7.09 14.84 -7.14
C SER A 205 5.88 15.77 -7.06
N ALA A 206 5.25 15.85 -5.89
CA ALA A 206 4.10 16.72 -5.72
C ALA A 206 4.53 18.18 -5.47
N GLY A 207 5.65 18.37 -4.77
CA GLY A 207 6.26 19.68 -4.61
C GLY A 207 5.90 20.28 -3.26
N ALA A 208 5.64 21.58 -3.18
CA ALA A 208 5.32 22.20 -1.90
C ALA A 208 3.83 22.50 -1.77
N GLY A 209 3.22 22.01 -0.70
CA GLY A 209 1.80 22.13 -0.39
C GLY A 209 1.34 20.88 0.35
N ASN A 210 0.04 20.80 0.65
CA ASN A 210 -0.53 19.59 1.20
C ASN A 210 -1.10 18.77 0.04
N ASP A 211 -0.30 17.89 -0.51
CA ASP A 211 -0.57 17.22 -1.77
C ASP A 211 -1.22 15.85 -1.58
N THR A 212 -1.79 15.32 -2.66
CA THR A 212 -2.39 13.99 -2.67
C THR A 212 -2.00 13.20 -3.91
N ILE A 213 -1.38 12.04 -3.70
CA ILE A 213 -1.07 11.06 -4.75
C ILE A 213 -1.89 9.81 -4.49
N THR A 214 -2.91 9.55 -5.31
CA THR A 214 -3.79 8.39 -5.16
C THR A 214 -3.71 7.44 -6.35
N GLY A 215 -3.40 6.18 -6.10
CA GLY A 215 -3.51 5.10 -7.06
C GLY A 215 -4.61 4.12 -6.65
N THR A 216 -5.59 3.90 -7.53
CA THR A 216 -6.63 2.88 -7.36
C THR A 216 -6.52 1.84 -8.47
N GLY A 217 -6.23 0.59 -8.10
CA GLY A 217 -6.21 -0.55 -9.00
C GLY A 217 -7.37 -1.48 -8.68
N GLU A 218 -8.26 -1.66 -9.65
CA GLU A 218 -9.37 -2.60 -9.56
C GLU A 218 -9.11 -3.81 -10.46
N SER A 219 -9.48 -4.98 -9.97
CA SER A 219 -9.57 -6.17 -10.81
C SER A 219 -10.72 -6.04 -11.82
N GLY A 220 -10.63 -6.76 -12.94
CA GLY A 220 -11.78 -6.93 -13.83
C GLY A 220 -12.78 -7.95 -13.27
N ASP A 221 -14.00 -7.91 -13.82
CA ASP A 221 -15.18 -8.69 -13.37
C ASP A 221 -14.97 -10.21 -13.27
N ASP A 222 -13.88 -10.77 -13.83
CA ASP A 222 -13.67 -12.20 -14.02
C ASP A 222 -12.22 -12.67 -13.76
N ASN A 223 -11.43 -11.91 -13.00
CA ASN A 223 -9.97 -12.11 -12.95
C ASN A 223 -9.50 -12.88 -11.70
N ASP A 224 -8.46 -13.70 -11.89
CA ASP A 224 -7.73 -14.37 -10.82
C ASP A 224 -6.64 -13.47 -10.21
N GLU A 225 -6.26 -12.38 -10.88
CA GLU A 225 -5.33 -11.37 -10.35
C GLU A 225 -6.10 -10.19 -9.77
N GLY A 226 -5.58 -9.60 -8.69
CA GLY A 226 -6.18 -8.40 -8.11
C GLY A 226 -5.40 -7.13 -8.43
N GLY A 227 -6.11 -6.02 -8.32
CA GLY A 227 -5.61 -4.71 -8.65
C GLY A 227 -4.52 -4.21 -7.69
N VAL A 228 -3.68 -3.34 -8.24
CA VAL A 228 -2.59 -2.67 -7.52
C VAL A 228 -2.85 -1.17 -7.50
N GLY A 229 -2.95 -0.56 -6.33
CA GLY A 229 -3.15 0.88 -6.21
C GLY A 229 -1.96 1.67 -6.77
N ILE A 230 -0.82 1.57 -6.10
CA ILE A 230 0.45 2.16 -6.54
C ILE A 230 1.48 1.05 -6.70
N SER A 231 2.07 0.94 -7.89
CA SER A 231 3.22 0.09 -8.19
C SER A 231 4.42 0.98 -8.46
N ASN A 232 5.31 1.11 -7.47
CA ASN A 232 6.45 2.00 -7.50
C ASN A 232 7.78 1.24 -7.60
N GLN A 233 8.52 1.50 -8.68
CA GLN A 233 9.88 1.03 -8.89
C GLN A 233 10.89 2.18 -8.96
N GLY A 234 10.41 3.42 -9.14
CA GLY A 234 11.19 4.66 -9.21
C GLY A 234 11.11 5.48 -7.93
N LYS A 235 10.91 6.80 -8.07
CA LYS A 235 10.73 7.73 -6.94
C LYS A 235 9.32 8.31 -6.92
N ILE A 236 8.66 8.27 -5.76
CA ILE A 236 7.47 9.06 -5.43
C ILE A 236 7.80 9.88 -4.17
N SER A 237 7.47 11.18 -4.19
CA SER A 237 7.75 12.16 -3.14
C SER A 237 6.50 13.04 -2.94
N GLY A 238 6.07 13.25 -1.70
CA GLY A 238 5.20 14.40 -1.36
C GLY A 238 5.97 15.71 -1.44
N ASP A 239 7.24 15.68 -0.98
CA ASP A 239 8.18 16.80 -0.91
C ASP A 239 7.95 17.73 0.28
N ALA A 240 7.16 18.80 0.20
CA ALA A 240 7.05 19.76 1.30
C ALA A 240 5.62 20.16 1.65
N GLY A 241 5.09 19.60 2.72
CA GLY A 241 3.86 19.98 3.38
C GLY A 241 3.26 18.74 4.04
N ASN A 242 1.96 18.71 4.29
CA ASN A 242 1.32 17.53 4.87
C ASN A 242 0.69 16.72 3.74
N ASP A 243 1.44 15.77 3.20
CA ASP A 243 1.14 15.05 1.99
C ASP A 243 0.44 13.71 2.27
N ASN A 244 -0.32 13.24 1.27
CA ASN A 244 -1.03 11.97 1.34
C ASN A 244 -0.75 11.09 0.13
N ILE A 245 0.04 10.04 0.31
CA ILE A 245 0.33 9.03 -0.70
C ILE A 245 -0.51 7.80 -0.41
N LYS A 246 -1.48 7.51 -1.28
CA LYS A 246 -2.51 6.50 -1.05
C LYS A 246 -2.61 5.49 -2.18
N GLY A 247 -2.37 4.21 -1.87
CA GLY A 247 -2.62 3.09 -2.77
C GLY A 247 -3.82 2.25 -2.33
N ILE A 248 -4.75 1.97 -3.25
CA ILE A 248 -5.92 1.10 -3.04
C ILE A 248 -5.91 0.00 -4.10
N GLY A 249 -5.82 -1.27 -3.67
CA GLY A 249 -5.91 -2.43 -4.56
C GLY A 249 -7.01 -3.39 -4.15
N THR A 250 -7.83 -3.81 -5.10
CA THR A 250 -8.95 -4.76 -4.87
C THR A 250 -8.78 -6.05 -5.66
N GLY A 251 -9.06 -7.17 -5.00
CA GLY A 251 -8.99 -8.51 -5.56
C GLY A 251 -10.00 -8.78 -6.67
N GLY A 252 -9.67 -9.66 -7.60
CA GLY A 252 -10.55 -10.16 -8.67
C GLY A 252 -11.48 -11.30 -8.28
N MET A 253 -12.58 -11.45 -9.02
CA MET A 253 -13.73 -12.31 -8.66
C MET A 253 -13.41 -13.77 -8.28
N TYR A 254 -12.23 -14.27 -8.65
CA TYR A 254 -11.82 -15.65 -8.47
C TYR A 254 -10.61 -15.79 -7.54
N ALA A 255 -10.66 -15.11 -6.39
CA ALA A 255 -9.60 -15.08 -5.37
C ALA A 255 -8.41 -14.21 -5.75
N GLY A 256 -8.63 -13.14 -6.51
CA GLY A 256 -7.55 -12.21 -6.83
C GLY A 256 -7.07 -11.45 -5.60
N ASP A 257 -5.76 -11.17 -5.60
CA ASP A 257 -5.07 -10.52 -4.49
C ASP A 257 -5.10 -8.99 -4.63
N GLY A 258 -5.62 -8.27 -3.66
CA GLY A 258 -5.59 -6.81 -3.66
C GLY A 258 -4.31 -6.28 -3.02
N THR A 259 -3.57 -5.41 -3.71
CA THR A 259 -2.38 -4.74 -3.14
C THR A 259 -2.52 -3.22 -3.16
N GLY A 260 -2.46 -2.57 -1.99
CA GLY A 260 -2.53 -1.12 -1.89
C GLY A 260 -1.32 -0.44 -2.52
N ILE A 261 -0.15 -0.61 -1.89
CA ILE A 261 1.14 -0.11 -2.37
C ILE A 261 2.09 -1.29 -2.55
N LEU A 262 2.63 -1.44 -3.76
CA LEU A 262 3.74 -2.32 -4.09
C LEU A 262 4.96 -1.46 -4.41
N SER A 263 5.95 -1.42 -3.52
CA SER A 263 7.15 -0.58 -3.69
C SER A 263 8.42 -1.42 -3.73
N SER A 264 9.16 -1.34 -4.83
CA SER A 264 10.57 -1.71 -4.92
C SER A 264 11.49 -0.50 -5.14
N GLY A 265 10.90 0.69 -5.33
CA GLY A 265 11.60 1.97 -5.45
C GLY A 265 11.66 2.72 -4.11
N SER A 266 11.65 4.05 -4.18
CA SER A 266 11.57 4.94 -3.02
C SER A 266 10.22 5.64 -2.97
N ILE A 267 9.58 5.61 -1.81
CA ILE A 267 8.44 6.47 -1.46
C ILE A 267 8.86 7.29 -0.24
N SER A 268 8.59 8.59 -0.28
CA SER A 268 8.93 9.55 0.76
C SER A 268 7.75 10.48 0.99
N GLY A 269 7.40 10.74 2.24
CA GLY A 269 6.51 11.83 2.63
C GLY A 269 7.16 13.15 2.25
N GLY A 270 8.27 13.45 2.91
CA GLY A 270 9.06 14.66 2.66
C GLY A 270 9.21 15.46 3.95
N THR A 271 8.90 16.75 3.91
CA THR A 271 8.86 17.58 5.11
C THR A 271 7.43 17.95 5.44
N GLY A 272 7.03 17.81 6.69
CA GLY A 272 5.67 18.06 7.18
C GLY A 272 5.10 16.78 7.78
N ASN A 273 3.81 16.78 8.11
CA ASN A 273 3.17 15.62 8.74
C ASN A 273 2.47 14.79 7.66
N ASP A 274 3.19 13.82 7.12
CA ASP A 274 2.81 13.06 5.95
C ASP A 274 2.07 11.78 6.28
N THR A 275 1.32 11.27 5.30
CA THR A 275 0.62 10.00 5.41
C THR A 275 0.87 9.14 4.17
N ILE A 276 1.42 7.95 4.40
CA ILE A 276 1.59 6.92 3.36
C ILE A 276 0.65 5.77 3.69
N THR A 277 -0.42 5.61 2.93
CA THR A 277 -1.46 4.61 3.18
C THR A 277 -1.57 3.59 2.05
N GLY A 278 -1.40 2.31 2.37
CA GLY A 278 -1.72 1.21 1.48
C GLY A 278 -2.92 0.40 1.98
N THR A 279 -3.95 0.23 1.13
CA THR A 279 -5.11 -0.62 1.41
C THR A 279 -5.22 -1.71 0.35
N GLY A 280 -5.04 -2.97 0.75
CA GLY A 280 -5.23 -4.14 -0.11
C GLY A 280 -6.37 -5.00 0.38
N THR A 281 -7.33 -5.29 -0.49
CA THR A 281 -8.48 -6.16 -0.17
C THR A 281 -8.51 -7.32 -1.14
N GLY A 282 -8.31 -8.54 -0.63
CA GLY A 282 -8.48 -9.75 -1.42
C GLY A 282 -9.95 -10.05 -1.70
N TYR A 283 -10.23 -10.76 -2.79
CA TYR A 283 -11.60 -11.03 -3.18
C TYR A 283 -12.23 -12.21 -2.45
N SER A 284 -13.52 -12.06 -2.14
CA SER A 284 -14.33 -13.08 -1.49
C SER A 284 -14.96 -14.03 -2.51
N THR A 285 -14.47 -15.26 -2.62
CA THR A 285 -15.02 -16.20 -3.61
C THR A 285 -16.44 -16.63 -3.26
N ILE A 286 -17.28 -16.83 -4.28
CA ILE A 286 -18.66 -17.31 -4.09
C ILE A 286 -18.72 -18.84 -4.25
N TYR A 287 -18.05 -19.40 -5.27
CA TYR A 287 -18.21 -20.80 -5.68
C TYR A 287 -16.96 -21.65 -5.41
N GLY A 288 -16.74 -22.01 -4.14
CA GLY A 288 -15.57 -22.79 -3.70
C GLY A 288 -14.24 -22.06 -3.94
N GLY A 289 -13.18 -22.55 -3.30
CA GLY A 289 -11.84 -21.98 -3.41
C GLY A 289 -11.43 -21.15 -2.19
N THR A 290 -10.15 -20.78 -2.20
CA THR A 290 -9.55 -19.89 -1.20
C THR A 290 -9.95 -18.45 -1.52
N GLY A 291 -10.15 -17.59 -0.53
CA GLY A 291 -10.27 -16.16 -0.78
C GLY A 291 -8.93 -15.55 -1.22
N GLY A 292 -8.96 -14.43 -1.94
CA GLY A 292 -7.72 -13.75 -2.34
C GLY A 292 -7.03 -13.10 -1.16
N ASP A 293 -5.72 -12.88 -1.26
CA ASP A 293 -4.95 -12.17 -0.23
C ASP A 293 -5.16 -10.65 -0.34
N GLY A 294 -5.15 -9.95 0.79
CA GLY A 294 -5.15 -8.49 0.84
C GLY A 294 -3.86 -8.00 1.48
N VAL A 295 -3.08 -7.20 0.75
CA VAL A 295 -1.82 -6.62 1.24
C VAL A 295 -1.89 -5.10 1.20
N GLY A 296 -1.80 -4.45 2.37
CA GLY A 296 -1.81 -2.99 2.46
C GLY A 296 -0.58 -2.39 1.77
N ILE A 297 0.60 -2.64 2.34
CA ILE A 297 1.89 -2.21 1.81
C ILE A 297 2.79 -3.44 1.64
N SER A 298 3.34 -3.63 0.44
CA SER A 298 4.39 -4.60 0.14
C SER A 298 5.65 -3.84 -0.27
N ASN A 299 6.63 -3.78 0.63
CA ASN A 299 7.86 -3.03 0.44
C ASN A 299 9.08 -3.94 0.29
N THR A 300 9.81 -3.78 -0.80
CA THR A 300 11.14 -4.34 -1.03
C THR A 300 12.19 -3.24 -1.28
N GLY A 301 11.75 -1.97 -1.39
CA GLY A 301 12.59 -0.79 -1.57
C GLY A 301 12.71 0.04 -0.29
N LYS A 302 12.53 1.36 -0.41
CA LYS A 302 12.54 2.32 0.71
C LYS A 302 11.17 2.98 0.84
N ILE A 303 10.65 3.05 2.06
CA ILE A 303 9.56 3.94 2.46
C ILE A 303 10.06 4.76 3.64
N ASP A 304 9.88 6.08 3.60
CA ASP A 304 10.32 7.02 4.63
C ASP A 304 9.20 8.05 4.89
N GLY A 305 8.93 8.37 6.15
CA GLY A 305 8.18 9.58 6.48
C GLY A 305 9.02 10.83 6.21
N ASP A 306 10.33 10.73 6.45
CA ASP A 306 11.32 11.81 6.43
C ASP A 306 11.21 12.77 7.62
N ALA A 307 10.69 14.00 7.49
CA ALA A 307 10.74 14.98 8.56
C ALA A 307 9.37 15.54 8.93
N GLY A 308 8.91 15.24 10.15
CA GLY A 308 7.67 15.72 10.72
C GLY A 308 6.95 14.55 11.39
N LYS A 309 5.66 14.70 11.72
CA LYS A 309 4.92 13.64 12.42
C LYS A 309 4.20 12.74 11.44
N ASP A 310 4.90 11.74 10.95
CA ASP A 310 4.50 10.95 9.80
C ASP A 310 3.71 9.70 10.18
N SER A 311 2.93 9.22 9.22
CA SER A 311 2.05 8.06 9.40
C SER A 311 2.12 7.10 8.21
N ILE A 312 2.79 5.97 8.42
CA ILE A 312 2.85 4.87 7.45
C ILE A 312 1.85 3.80 7.85
N VAL A 313 0.79 3.62 7.06
CA VAL A 313 -0.34 2.75 7.37
C VAL A 313 -0.57 1.71 6.29
N GLY A 314 -0.40 0.44 6.64
CA GLY A 314 -0.78 -0.69 5.78
C GLY A 314 -2.01 -1.41 6.32
N THR A 315 -3.06 -1.50 5.53
CA THR A 315 -4.27 -2.30 5.82
C THR A 315 -4.46 -3.39 4.79
N GLY A 316 -4.35 -4.66 5.21
CA GLY A 316 -4.60 -5.82 4.38
C GLY A 316 -5.80 -6.62 4.87
N THR A 317 -6.77 -6.83 4.00
CA THR A 317 -7.96 -7.65 4.31
C THR A 317 -8.04 -8.83 3.35
N GLY A 318 -7.88 -10.04 3.87
CA GLY A 318 -8.06 -11.27 3.10
C GLY A 318 -9.52 -11.47 2.71
N GLY A 319 -9.73 -11.99 1.51
CA GLY A 319 -11.04 -12.33 0.98
C GLY A 319 -11.63 -13.57 1.66
N GLN A 320 -12.95 -13.67 1.66
CA GLN A 320 -13.66 -14.83 2.20
C GLN A 320 -13.47 -16.08 1.33
N GLY A 321 -13.37 -17.25 1.96
CA GLY A 321 -13.46 -18.53 1.25
C GLY A 321 -14.87 -18.80 0.75
N GLY A 322 -15.00 -19.42 -0.43
CA GLY A 322 -16.28 -19.69 -1.06
C GLY A 322 -17.02 -20.90 -0.49
N PHE A 323 -18.22 -21.19 -1.00
CA PHE A 323 -18.95 -22.39 -0.56
C PHE A 323 -18.18 -23.68 -0.87
N ALA A 324 -17.92 -24.50 0.14
CA ALA A 324 -17.33 -25.81 -0.08
C ALA A 324 -18.38 -26.78 -0.68
N TYR A 325 -18.14 -27.23 -1.91
CA TYR A 325 -18.73 -28.47 -2.41
C TYR A 325 -17.89 -29.66 -1.93
N ALA A 326 -18.52 -30.84 -1.77
CA ALA A 326 -17.86 -32.05 -1.28
C ALA A 326 -16.47 -32.23 -1.93
N ASP A 327 -15.47 -32.46 -1.08
CA ASP A 327 -14.04 -32.67 -1.42
C ASP A 327 -13.19 -31.44 -1.78
N ARG A 328 -13.64 -30.19 -1.51
CA ARG A 328 -12.79 -28.98 -1.67
C ARG A 328 -12.58 -28.21 -0.36
N THR A 329 -11.34 -27.77 -0.12
CA THR A 329 -11.00 -26.81 0.93
C THR A 329 -11.39 -25.40 0.48
N SER A 330 -12.07 -24.67 1.35
CA SER A 330 -12.43 -23.27 1.13
C SER A 330 -11.82 -22.44 2.26
N ALA A 331 -10.59 -21.97 2.04
CA ALA A 331 -9.88 -21.18 3.04
C ALA A 331 -10.18 -19.68 2.85
N GLY A 332 -10.13 -18.90 3.92
CA GLY A 332 -10.03 -17.45 3.78
C GLY A 332 -8.66 -17.06 3.23
N GLY A 333 -8.61 -15.96 2.49
CA GLY A 333 -7.36 -15.34 2.08
C GLY A 333 -6.65 -14.65 3.25
N LYS A 334 -5.36 -14.38 3.10
CA LYS A 334 -4.55 -13.71 4.12
C LYS A 334 -4.77 -12.21 4.07
N GLY A 335 -4.79 -11.56 5.23
CA GLY A 335 -4.70 -10.11 5.34
C GLY A 335 -3.35 -9.72 5.92
N ILE A 336 -2.55 -8.97 5.18
CA ILE A 336 -1.25 -8.46 5.64
C ILE A 336 -1.26 -6.93 5.60
N GLY A 337 -1.12 -6.28 6.75
CA GLY A 337 -1.05 -4.82 6.80
C GLY A 337 0.18 -4.29 6.08
N ILE A 338 1.35 -4.58 6.64
CA ILE A 338 2.65 -4.24 6.07
C ILE A 338 3.48 -5.51 5.88
N LYS A 339 3.94 -5.75 4.66
CA LYS A 339 4.93 -6.78 4.31
C LYS A 339 6.23 -6.08 3.92
N ASN A 340 7.22 -6.12 4.81
CA ASN A 340 8.49 -5.45 4.62
C ASN A 340 9.65 -6.43 4.44
N THR A 341 10.29 -6.34 3.28
CA THR A 341 11.59 -6.96 3.00
C THR A 341 12.61 -5.92 2.51
N GLY A 342 12.27 -4.63 2.61
CA GLY A 342 13.13 -3.48 2.28
C GLY A 342 13.48 -2.68 3.53
N SER A 343 13.38 -1.35 3.45
CA SER A 343 13.54 -0.45 4.58
C SER A 343 12.29 0.40 4.76
N ILE A 344 11.82 0.52 6.00
CA ILE A 344 10.79 1.48 6.40
C ILE A 344 11.38 2.32 7.54
N SER A 345 11.24 3.64 7.47
CA SER A 345 11.64 4.59 8.51
C SER A 345 10.47 5.51 8.83
N GLY A 346 10.26 5.81 10.11
CA GLY A 346 9.37 6.90 10.54
C GLY A 346 9.99 8.23 10.12
N GLY A 347 11.21 8.49 10.59
CA GLY A 347 11.95 9.69 10.20
C GLY A 347 12.43 10.50 11.40
N THR A 348 11.95 11.73 11.52
CA THR A 348 12.26 12.63 12.63
C THR A 348 10.98 13.24 13.18
N GLU A 349 10.92 13.43 14.49
CA GLU A 349 9.72 13.75 15.28
C GLU A 349 8.86 12.51 15.58
N ASP A 350 7.68 12.70 16.18
CA ASP A 350 6.88 11.58 16.67
C ASP A 350 6.13 10.89 15.51
N ASP A 351 6.65 9.77 15.04
CA ASP A 351 6.17 9.03 13.87
C ASP A 351 5.31 7.81 14.22
N SER A 352 4.59 7.29 13.22
CA SER A 352 3.83 6.05 13.38
C SER A 352 3.92 5.11 12.18
N ILE A 353 4.20 3.84 12.46
CA ILE A 353 4.21 2.74 11.50
C ILE A 353 3.17 1.72 11.94
N THR A 354 2.01 1.71 11.28
CA THR A 354 0.88 0.87 11.65
C THR A 354 0.53 -0.14 10.57
N GLY A 355 0.61 -1.43 10.91
CA GLY A 355 0.12 -2.52 10.07
C GLY A 355 -1.13 -3.19 10.65
N ILE A 356 -2.20 -3.28 9.87
CA ILE A 356 -3.44 -3.98 10.21
C ILE A 356 -3.69 -5.09 9.20
N GLY A 357 -3.62 -6.34 9.63
CA GLY A 357 -3.91 -7.51 8.81
C GLY A 357 -5.12 -8.27 9.33
N THR A 358 -6.15 -8.41 8.50
CA THR A 358 -7.35 -9.19 8.82
C THR A 358 -7.49 -10.33 7.83
N GLY A 359 -7.35 -11.57 8.29
CA GLY A 359 -7.59 -12.75 7.45
C GLY A 359 -9.07 -12.94 7.13
N GLY A 360 -9.36 -13.49 5.95
CA GLY A 360 -10.71 -13.82 5.54
C GLY A 360 -11.27 -15.00 6.33
N GLU A 361 -12.58 -15.08 6.50
CA GLU A 361 -13.24 -16.26 7.04
C GLU A 361 -13.11 -17.44 6.07
N GLY A 362 -13.06 -18.65 6.63
CA GLY A 362 -13.17 -19.88 5.86
C GLY A 362 -14.58 -20.05 5.28
N GLY A 363 -14.67 -20.83 4.21
CA GLY A 363 -15.92 -21.06 3.51
C GLY A 363 -16.98 -21.77 4.33
N LYS A 364 -18.25 -21.43 4.04
CA LYS A 364 -19.44 -21.95 4.73
C LYS A 364 -19.78 -23.36 4.27
N ASP A 365 -20.18 -24.19 5.22
CA ASP A 365 -20.68 -25.55 4.97
C ASP A 365 -22.14 -25.49 4.50
N THR A 366 -22.44 -26.16 3.38
CA THR A 366 -23.80 -26.25 2.82
C THR A 366 -24.55 -27.53 3.25
N GLY A 367 -24.00 -28.33 4.17
CA GLY A 367 -24.64 -29.53 4.72
C GLY A 367 -24.43 -30.80 3.90
N GLY A 368 -23.42 -30.84 3.02
CA GLY A 368 -23.01 -32.06 2.32
C GLY A 368 -22.30 -33.03 3.27
N GLN A 369 -22.44 -34.34 3.06
CA GLN A 369 -21.90 -35.40 3.94
C GLN A 369 -20.34 -35.51 3.96
N GLY A 370 -19.60 -34.50 3.51
CA GLY A 370 -18.14 -34.49 3.47
C GLY A 370 -17.49 -33.77 4.66
N ILE A 371 -16.24 -34.14 4.99
CA ILE A 371 -15.39 -33.41 5.97
C ILE A 371 -14.94 -32.10 5.31
N ILE A 372 -15.81 -31.10 5.31
CA ILE A 372 -15.47 -29.77 4.82
C ILE A 372 -14.58 -29.10 5.87
N ILE A 373 -13.41 -28.58 5.48
CA ILE A 373 -12.52 -27.78 6.34
C ILE A 373 -12.55 -26.35 5.81
N GLY A 374 -13.35 -25.49 6.44
CA GLY A 374 -13.30 -24.06 6.22
C GLY A 374 -12.19 -23.49 7.10
N LEU A 375 -11.00 -23.30 6.53
CA LEU A 375 -9.87 -22.71 7.24
C LEU A 375 -10.01 -21.18 7.21
N GLY A 376 -9.92 -20.50 8.34
CA GLY A 376 -9.76 -19.05 8.35
C GLY A 376 -8.40 -18.67 7.77
N GLY A 377 -8.35 -17.54 7.06
CA GLY A 377 -7.11 -16.95 6.56
C GLY A 377 -6.32 -16.27 7.66
N ASP A 378 -5.00 -16.16 7.49
CA ASP A 378 -4.13 -15.51 8.48
C ASP A 378 -4.29 -13.99 8.42
N GLY A 379 -4.22 -13.33 9.58
CA GLY A 379 -4.16 -11.87 9.69
C GLY A 379 -2.85 -11.45 10.31
N ILE A 380 -1.99 -10.75 9.57
CA ILE A 380 -0.68 -10.30 10.04
C ILE A 380 -0.61 -8.77 9.97
N GLY A 381 -0.44 -8.10 11.11
CA GLY A 381 -0.30 -6.65 11.13
C GLY A 381 0.94 -6.19 10.38
N ILE A 382 2.11 -6.55 10.89
CA ILE A 382 3.41 -6.28 10.27
C ILE A 382 4.16 -7.61 10.08
N ALA A 383 4.51 -7.94 8.84
CA ALA A 383 5.40 -9.03 8.48
C ALA A 383 6.76 -8.44 8.05
N ASN A 384 7.72 -8.42 8.96
CA ASN A 384 9.04 -7.87 8.75
C ASN A 384 10.09 -8.98 8.55
N SER A 385 10.90 -8.83 7.50
CA SER A 385 12.07 -9.67 7.25
C SER A 385 13.31 -8.85 6.86
N SER A 386 13.28 -7.54 7.13
CA SER A 386 14.38 -6.59 6.86
C SER A 386 14.33 -5.46 7.90
N ASN A 387 14.44 -4.19 7.54
CA ASN A 387 14.62 -3.11 8.52
C ASN A 387 13.34 -2.28 8.68
N ILE A 388 12.95 -2.06 9.92
CA ILE A 388 12.01 -1.02 10.34
C ILE A 388 12.74 -0.17 11.40
N ASP A 389 12.72 1.14 11.23
CA ASP A 389 13.30 2.13 12.15
C ASP A 389 12.22 3.15 12.51
N GLY A 390 12.01 3.46 13.80
CA GLY A 390 11.11 4.56 14.19
C GLY A 390 11.77 5.89 13.83
N GLY A 391 13.01 6.09 14.29
CA GLY A 391 13.80 7.27 13.94
C GLY A 391 14.18 8.07 15.18
N ASN A 392 13.92 9.38 15.17
CA ASN A 392 14.04 10.19 16.38
C ASN A 392 12.67 10.75 16.72
N GLY A 393 12.25 10.71 17.98
CA GLY A 393 10.93 11.16 18.39
C GLY A 393 10.35 10.20 19.40
N ASN A 394 9.07 10.31 19.71
CA ASN A 394 8.37 9.26 20.47
C ASN A 394 7.51 8.47 19.48
N ASP A 395 8.13 7.48 18.87
CA ASP A 395 7.61 6.77 17.71
C ASP A 395 6.70 5.61 18.11
N VAL A 396 5.79 5.23 17.21
CA VAL A 396 4.86 4.12 17.43
C VAL A 396 4.93 3.12 16.29
N ILE A 397 5.50 1.94 16.56
CA ILE A 397 5.48 0.78 15.66
C ILE A 397 4.39 -0.18 16.13
N LYS A 398 3.30 -0.29 15.37
CA LYS A 398 2.09 -1.00 15.79
C LYS A 398 1.63 -2.02 14.77
N GLY A 399 1.55 -3.28 15.20
CA GLY A 399 0.97 -4.38 14.42
C GLY A 399 -0.32 -4.91 15.03
N ILE A 400 -1.39 -5.00 14.24
CA ILE A 400 -2.66 -5.64 14.60
C ILE A 400 -2.92 -6.80 13.61
N GLY A 401 -2.93 -8.04 14.10
CA GLY A 401 -3.24 -9.23 13.32
C GLY A 401 -4.49 -9.97 13.78
N ILE A 402 -5.49 -10.05 12.92
CA ILE A 402 -6.77 -10.69 13.20
C ILE A 402 -6.92 -11.88 12.25
N GLY A 403 -6.70 -13.09 12.78
CA GLY A 403 -6.98 -14.30 12.02
C GLY A 403 -8.47 -14.43 11.69
N GLY A 404 -8.77 -14.88 10.48
CA GLY A 404 -10.13 -15.12 10.03
C GLY A 404 -10.77 -16.30 10.75
N THR A 405 -12.10 -16.31 10.84
CA THR A 405 -12.81 -17.41 11.50
C THR A 405 -12.95 -18.59 10.56
N GLY A 406 -12.59 -19.79 11.03
CA GLY A 406 -12.85 -21.03 10.32
C GLY A 406 -13.91 -21.87 11.04
N LYS A 407 -14.01 -23.14 10.64
CA LYS A 407 -14.69 -24.15 11.47
C LYS A 407 -14.00 -24.29 12.84
N PRO A 408 -14.67 -24.86 13.86
CA PRO A 408 -14.05 -25.08 15.17
C PRO A 408 -12.69 -25.79 15.04
N GLY A 409 -11.63 -25.14 15.55
CA GLY A 409 -10.25 -25.64 15.45
C GLY A 409 -9.50 -25.27 14.16
N SER A 410 -10.09 -24.42 13.31
CA SER A 410 -9.56 -24.05 11.99
C SER A 410 -9.51 -22.55 11.77
N ASN A 411 -9.48 -21.75 12.84
CA ASN A 411 -9.28 -20.30 12.72
C ASN A 411 -7.91 -20.00 12.13
N GLY A 412 -7.85 -18.95 11.32
CA GLY A 412 -6.59 -18.41 10.85
C GLY A 412 -5.77 -17.82 11.99
N ARG A 413 -4.46 -17.72 11.77
CA ARG A 413 -3.53 -17.20 12.76
C ARG A 413 -3.55 -15.68 12.72
N GLY A 414 -3.77 -15.03 13.87
CA GLY A 414 -3.64 -13.58 14.01
C GLY A 414 -2.33 -13.19 14.66
N VAL A 415 -1.45 -12.51 13.94
CA VAL A 415 -0.13 -12.08 14.42
C VAL A 415 0.00 -10.56 14.35
N GLY A 416 0.26 -9.89 15.48
CA GLY A 416 0.48 -8.45 15.51
C GLY A 416 1.70 -8.05 14.69
N ILE A 417 2.89 -8.39 15.18
CA ILE A 417 4.16 -8.19 14.48
C ILE A 417 4.89 -9.54 14.37
N SER A 418 5.25 -9.92 13.14
CA SER A 418 6.06 -11.08 12.81
C SER A 418 7.40 -10.60 12.26
N ASN A 419 8.45 -10.67 13.08
CA ASN A 419 9.81 -10.27 12.71
C ASN A 419 10.72 -11.50 12.49
N THR A 420 10.59 -12.15 11.33
CA THR A 420 11.18 -13.47 11.10
C THR A 420 12.59 -13.45 10.49
N ALA A 421 13.08 -12.31 10.02
CA ALA A 421 14.47 -12.21 9.58
C ALA A 421 15.03 -10.79 9.65
N GLY A 422 14.23 -9.85 10.15
CA GLY A 422 14.56 -8.44 10.16
C GLY A 422 15.02 -7.93 11.51
N SER A 423 15.25 -6.62 11.57
CA SER A 423 15.39 -5.85 12.80
C SER A 423 14.29 -4.79 12.85
N ILE A 424 13.80 -4.54 14.05
CA ILE A 424 12.98 -3.39 14.39
C ILE A 424 13.80 -2.57 15.38
N ASN A 425 14.09 -1.32 15.06
CA ASN A 425 14.71 -0.35 15.94
C ASN A 425 13.64 0.70 16.26
N ALA A 426 13.38 0.96 17.55
CA ALA A 426 12.42 1.99 17.93
C ALA A 426 13.04 3.39 17.69
N GLY A 427 14.28 3.60 18.13
CA GLY A 427 15.06 4.76 17.74
C GLY A 427 15.54 5.57 18.93
N ASN A 428 15.42 6.90 18.83
CA ASN A 428 15.73 7.82 19.91
C ASN A 428 14.45 8.50 20.41
N GLY A 429 14.10 8.30 21.67
CA GLY A 429 13.03 8.92 22.41
C GLY A 429 12.22 7.87 23.15
N ASN A 430 10.99 8.20 23.60
CA ASN A 430 10.19 7.25 24.39
C ASN A 430 9.24 6.51 23.45
N ASP A 431 9.75 5.47 22.82
CA ASP A 431 9.11 4.81 21.70
C ASP A 431 8.18 3.68 22.14
N GLN A 432 7.32 3.23 21.22
CA GLN A 432 6.36 2.18 21.49
C GLN A 432 6.38 1.11 20.40
N VAL A 433 6.64 -0.13 20.80
CA VAL A 433 6.50 -1.30 19.93
C VAL A 433 5.32 -2.14 20.40
N LEU A 434 4.22 -2.09 19.65
CA LEU A 434 2.92 -2.59 20.05
C LEU A 434 2.43 -3.72 19.12
N GLY A 435 2.48 -4.96 19.60
CA GLY A 435 1.98 -6.15 18.91
C GLY A 435 0.67 -6.68 19.49
N TYR A 436 -0.40 -6.65 18.69
CA TYR A 436 -1.70 -7.21 19.04
C TYR A 436 -2.10 -8.29 18.04
N GLY A 437 -2.35 -9.51 18.50
CA GLY A 437 -2.82 -10.57 17.60
C GLY A 437 -3.83 -11.52 18.24
N THR A 438 -4.73 -12.09 17.45
CA THR A 438 -5.67 -13.09 17.98
C THR A 438 -4.99 -14.40 18.37
N SER A 439 -3.78 -14.65 17.84
CA SER A 439 -2.95 -15.81 18.17
C SER A 439 -1.65 -15.42 18.88
N VAL A 440 -0.92 -14.43 18.38
CA VAL A 440 0.37 -13.96 18.93
C VAL A 440 0.47 -12.44 18.75
N GLY A 441 0.89 -11.71 19.78
CA GLY A 441 1.15 -10.27 19.69
C GLY A 441 2.45 -9.97 18.95
N LEU A 442 3.57 -10.52 19.45
CA LEU A 442 4.91 -10.38 18.86
C LEU A 442 5.55 -11.74 18.62
N GLU A 443 6.10 -11.96 17.43
CA GLU A 443 6.86 -13.17 17.12
C GLU A 443 8.14 -12.90 16.33
N GLY A 444 9.15 -13.74 16.53
CA GLY A 444 10.45 -13.62 15.85
C GLY A 444 11.00 -14.96 15.33
N ASN A 445 12.26 -14.94 14.88
CA ASN A 445 12.98 -16.11 14.36
C ASN A 445 14.00 -16.71 15.34
N GLY A 446 13.69 -16.64 16.62
CA GLY A 446 14.49 -17.17 17.69
C GLY A 446 14.94 -16.10 18.67
N VAL A 447 15.66 -16.57 19.69
CA VAL A 447 16.01 -15.80 20.89
C VAL A 447 17.49 -15.40 20.93
N ASN A 448 18.23 -15.67 19.85
CA ASN A 448 19.70 -15.53 19.82
C ASN A 448 20.18 -14.28 19.09
N VAL A 449 19.31 -13.58 18.37
CA VAL A 449 19.60 -12.34 17.65
C VAL A 449 18.54 -11.34 18.07
N VAL A 450 18.95 -10.12 18.43
CA VAL A 450 18.03 -9.03 18.78
C VAL A 450 17.09 -8.82 17.58
N GLY A 451 15.81 -9.05 17.80
CA GLY A 451 14.78 -8.83 16.79
C GLY A 451 14.12 -7.46 16.95
N ILE A 452 14.04 -6.95 18.17
CA ILE A 452 13.50 -5.63 18.49
C ILE A 452 14.48 -4.95 19.45
N ASP A 453 14.88 -3.74 19.10
CA ASP A 453 15.73 -2.85 19.89
C ASP A 453 14.95 -1.58 20.22
N GLY A 454 15.00 -1.14 21.48
CA GLY A 454 14.42 0.13 21.92
C GLY A 454 15.25 1.30 21.45
N GLY A 455 16.56 1.21 21.66
CA GLY A 455 17.49 2.28 21.33
C GLY A 455 17.71 3.18 22.54
N VAL A 456 17.38 4.47 22.43
CA VAL A 456 17.66 5.46 23.48
C VAL A 456 16.40 6.17 23.93
N GLY A 457 15.93 5.86 25.14
CA GLY A 457 14.84 6.55 25.83
C GLY A 457 14.00 5.57 26.65
N ASP A 458 12.93 6.06 27.29
CA ASP A 458 12.09 5.21 28.14
C ASP A 458 11.03 4.50 27.28
N ASP A 459 11.35 3.31 26.76
CA ASP A 459 10.55 2.64 25.74
C ASP A 459 9.45 1.73 26.31
N LEU A 460 8.39 1.53 25.52
CA LEU A 460 7.30 0.60 25.82
C LEU A 460 7.21 -0.53 24.81
N PHE A 461 7.45 -1.75 25.28
CA PHE A 461 7.19 -2.97 24.52
C PHE A 461 5.90 -3.61 24.99
N LYS A 462 4.91 -3.71 24.11
CA LYS A 462 3.62 -4.33 24.42
C LYS A 462 3.27 -5.47 23.48
N ALA A 463 2.99 -6.64 24.04
CA ALA A 463 2.54 -7.82 23.30
C ALA A 463 1.27 -8.38 23.93
N ARG A 464 0.18 -8.46 23.16
CA ARG A 464 -1.12 -8.94 23.66
C ARG A 464 -1.83 -9.88 22.71
N LYS A 465 -2.43 -10.93 23.29
CA LYS A 465 -3.53 -11.64 22.65
C LYS A 465 -4.81 -10.82 22.72
N ILE A 466 -5.53 -10.78 21.62
CA ILE A 466 -6.80 -10.03 21.53
C ILE A 466 -7.94 -10.94 21.06
N SER A 467 -9.16 -10.59 21.43
CA SER A 467 -10.38 -11.27 20.97
C SER A 467 -10.96 -10.64 19.69
N GLY A 468 -10.45 -9.48 19.30
CA GLY A 468 -10.92 -8.68 18.16
C GLY A 468 -10.69 -7.20 18.42
N LEU A 469 -11.36 -6.36 17.64
CA LEU A 469 -11.39 -4.91 17.80
C LEU A 469 -12.76 -4.46 18.29
N ASN A 470 -12.80 -3.36 19.05
CA ASN A 470 -14.05 -2.68 19.37
C ASN A 470 -14.54 -1.80 18.21
N ALA A 471 -15.67 -1.11 18.39
CA ALA A 471 -16.25 -0.25 17.36
C ALA A 471 -15.37 0.96 16.96
N GLN A 472 -14.34 1.29 17.74
CA GLN A 472 -13.37 2.34 17.46
C GLN A 472 -12.08 1.80 16.81
N GLY A 473 -12.01 0.50 16.52
CA GLY A 473 -10.81 -0.15 16.00
C GLY A 473 -9.75 -0.43 17.06
N ASN A 474 -10.06 -0.28 18.35
CA ASN A 474 -9.11 -0.54 19.43
C ASN A 474 -9.08 -2.03 19.79
N PRO A 475 -7.90 -2.60 20.11
CA PRO A 475 -7.80 -4.02 20.47
C PRO A 475 -8.50 -4.34 21.80
N ILE A 476 -9.21 -5.47 21.84
CA ILE A 476 -9.85 -6.00 23.06
C ILE A 476 -8.99 -7.14 23.60
N GLU A 477 -8.24 -6.89 24.67
CA GLU A 477 -7.34 -7.88 25.28
C GLU A 477 -8.09 -9.16 25.71
N SER A 478 -7.51 -10.32 25.38
CA SER A 478 -7.99 -11.63 25.82
C SER A 478 -7.72 -11.83 27.31
N ALA A 479 -8.58 -12.58 28.00
CA ALA A 479 -8.29 -13.01 29.38
C ALA A 479 -7.08 -13.96 29.45
N ASN A 480 -6.87 -14.78 28.41
CA ASN A 480 -5.69 -15.65 28.32
C ASN A 480 -4.59 -14.98 27.50
N GLN A 481 -3.48 -14.66 28.17
CA GLN A 481 -2.29 -14.06 27.58
C GLN A 481 -1.12 -15.04 27.40
N ASP A 482 -1.35 -16.34 27.60
CA ASP A 482 -0.31 -17.37 27.39
C ASP A 482 -0.03 -17.59 25.90
N GLY A 483 1.24 -17.52 25.50
CA GLY A 483 1.70 -17.52 24.11
C GLY A 483 1.51 -16.19 23.37
N ALA A 484 1.35 -15.05 24.07
CA ALA A 484 1.21 -13.74 23.44
C ALA A 484 2.52 -13.23 22.80
N ILE A 485 3.65 -13.81 23.19
CA ILE A 485 4.98 -13.53 22.63
C ILE A 485 5.68 -14.84 22.28
N ALA A 486 6.37 -14.91 21.13
CA ALA A 486 6.97 -16.17 20.67
C ALA A 486 8.28 -15.99 19.91
N ASN A 487 9.32 -16.71 20.34
CA ASN A 487 10.61 -16.86 19.66
C ASN A 487 11.24 -15.52 19.27
N ILE A 488 11.28 -14.55 20.17
CA ILE A 488 11.81 -13.22 19.90
C ILE A 488 12.78 -12.78 20.99
N PHE A 489 13.78 -11.98 20.63
CA PHE A 489 14.63 -11.26 21.55
C PHE A 489 14.34 -9.76 21.45
N ILE A 490 13.95 -9.16 22.57
CA ILE A 490 13.73 -7.73 22.75
C ILE A 490 14.83 -7.16 23.66
N SER A 491 15.45 -6.05 23.26
CA SER A 491 16.39 -5.25 24.06
C SER A 491 15.79 -3.87 24.30
N GLY A 492 15.85 -3.35 25.52
CA GLY A 492 15.56 -1.94 25.82
C GLY A 492 16.74 -1.01 25.51
N ASP A 493 17.96 -1.53 25.69
CA ASP A 493 19.23 -0.81 25.48
C ASP A 493 19.48 0.32 26.48
N ASN A 494 19.10 1.58 26.23
CA ASN A 494 19.36 2.69 27.16
C ASN A 494 18.09 3.43 27.56
N GLY A 495 17.65 3.28 28.81
CA GLY A 495 16.43 3.92 29.30
C GLY A 495 15.81 3.20 30.49
N ASN A 496 14.66 3.67 30.94
CA ASN A 496 13.84 2.96 31.93
C ASN A 496 12.67 2.27 31.21
N ASP A 497 12.95 1.10 30.66
CA ASP A 497 12.05 0.47 29.71
C ASP A 497 10.93 -0.32 30.39
N ILE A 498 9.79 -0.38 29.72
CA ILE A 498 8.61 -1.11 30.17
C ILE A 498 8.31 -2.26 29.21
N PHE A 499 8.43 -3.48 29.74
CA PHE A 499 8.03 -4.71 29.07
C PHE A 499 6.62 -5.09 29.53
N ASP A 500 5.60 -4.53 28.88
CA ASP A 500 4.19 -4.90 29.06
C ASP A 500 3.80 -6.10 28.17
N LEU A 501 4.32 -7.27 28.50
CA LEU A 501 4.20 -8.45 27.65
C LEU A 501 3.21 -9.45 28.24
N GLY A 502 2.44 -10.12 27.37
CA GLY A 502 1.82 -11.38 27.76
C GLY A 502 2.89 -12.45 28.05
N PHE A 503 2.49 -13.68 28.36
CA PHE A 503 3.46 -14.74 28.66
C PHE A 503 3.79 -15.56 27.40
N GLY A 504 4.98 -16.13 27.31
CA GLY A 504 5.40 -16.84 26.09
C GLY A 504 6.85 -17.29 26.11
N THR A 505 7.39 -17.62 24.93
CA THR A 505 8.81 -17.96 24.77
C THR A 505 9.53 -16.76 24.20
N ALA A 506 10.34 -16.07 25.00
CA ALA A 506 11.08 -14.89 24.56
C ALA A 506 12.35 -14.70 25.39
N LYS A 507 13.28 -13.91 24.84
CA LYS A 507 14.41 -13.38 25.57
C LYS A 507 14.25 -11.87 25.72
N LEU A 508 14.44 -11.34 26.91
CA LEU A 508 14.33 -9.92 27.22
C LEU A 508 15.64 -9.45 27.86
N SER A 509 16.13 -8.30 27.44
CA SER A 509 17.20 -7.58 28.12
C SER A 509 16.68 -6.17 28.36
N GLY A 510 16.65 -5.69 29.59
CA GLY A 510 16.36 -4.27 29.85
C GLY A 510 17.49 -3.42 29.29
N GLY A 511 18.69 -3.53 29.88
CA GLY A 511 19.89 -2.91 29.34
C GLY A 511 20.52 -2.01 30.39
N GLN A 512 20.67 -0.73 30.08
CA GLN A 512 21.10 0.31 30.99
C GLN A 512 19.89 1.13 31.47
N GLY A 513 19.55 0.99 32.74
CA GLY A 513 18.60 1.88 33.42
C GLY A 513 17.80 1.15 34.50
N TYR A 514 16.55 1.57 34.70
CA TYR A 514 15.61 0.96 35.64
C TYR A 514 14.43 0.35 34.89
N ASP A 515 14.60 -0.90 34.48
CA ASP A 515 13.71 -1.61 33.60
C ASP A 515 12.63 -2.36 34.37
N THR A 516 11.42 -2.37 33.82
CA THR A 516 10.23 -2.96 34.45
C THR A 516 9.60 -4.01 33.56
N LEU A 517 9.47 -5.23 34.08
CA LEU A 517 8.69 -6.30 33.46
C LEU A 517 7.31 -6.42 34.14
N LEU A 518 6.25 -6.23 33.34
CA LEU A 518 4.87 -6.43 33.77
C LEU A 518 4.39 -7.82 33.33
N LEU A 519 4.17 -8.71 34.29
CA LEU A 519 3.60 -10.03 34.05
C LEU A 519 2.07 -9.99 34.13
N PRO A 520 1.35 -10.76 33.28
CA PRO A 520 -0.09 -10.91 33.38
C PRO A 520 -0.53 -11.37 34.77
N VAL A 521 -1.73 -10.98 35.18
CA VAL A 521 -2.32 -11.47 36.44
C VAL A 521 -2.78 -12.91 36.24
N LEU A 522 -1.94 -13.85 36.64
CA LEU A 522 -2.32 -15.24 36.83
C LEU A 522 -2.59 -15.48 38.32
N GLY A 523 -3.32 -16.54 38.67
CA GLY A 523 -3.62 -16.85 40.07
C GLY A 523 -2.35 -16.92 40.95
N SER A 524 -2.52 -16.92 42.28
CA SER A 524 -1.38 -17.05 43.19
C SER A 524 -0.53 -18.30 42.91
N GLY A 525 0.79 -18.15 42.84
CA GLY A 525 1.74 -19.27 42.62
C GLY A 525 1.96 -19.65 41.15
N SER A 526 1.51 -18.83 40.20
CA SER A 526 1.61 -19.15 38.77
C SER A 526 3.01 -18.99 38.15
N TYR A 527 3.97 -18.42 38.86
CA TYR A 527 5.32 -18.17 38.32
C TYR A 527 6.41 -18.77 39.21
N THR A 528 7.43 -19.33 38.58
CA THR A 528 8.70 -19.68 39.23
C THR A 528 9.84 -18.90 38.60
N ILE A 529 10.72 -18.36 39.44
CA ILE A 529 11.87 -17.55 39.03
C ILE A 529 13.14 -18.38 39.31
N GLY A 530 13.89 -18.65 38.25
CA GLY A 530 15.16 -19.38 38.34
C GLY A 530 16.30 -18.51 38.85
N THR A 531 17.45 -19.14 39.09
CA THR A 531 18.69 -18.42 39.39
C THR A 531 19.31 -17.87 38.10
N PRO A 532 19.96 -16.68 38.14
CA PRO A 532 20.72 -16.16 37.01
C PRO A 532 21.84 -17.11 36.56
N ASP A 533 22.07 -17.17 35.26
CA ASP A 533 23.20 -17.84 34.64
C ASP A 533 24.46 -16.95 34.64
N VAL A 534 25.53 -17.43 33.99
CA VAL A 534 26.82 -16.72 33.93
C VAL A 534 26.76 -15.38 33.17
N ASN A 535 25.73 -15.17 32.36
CA ASN A 535 25.50 -13.95 31.60
C ASN A 535 24.43 -13.06 32.25
N GLY A 536 24.00 -13.39 33.47
CA GLY A 536 22.97 -12.64 34.20
C GLY A 536 21.54 -12.92 33.75
N PHE A 537 21.31 -13.89 32.85
CA PHE A 537 19.96 -14.27 32.42
C PHE A 537 19.35 -15.27 33.39
N PHE A 538 18.10 -15.07 33.79
CA PHE A 538 17.33 -16.06 34.54
C PHE A 538 16.03 -16.41 33.82
N GLN A 539 15.44 -17.54 34.19
CA GLN A 539 14.20 -18.04 33.59
C GLN A 539 13.01 -17.74 34.49
N ILE A 540 11.97 -17.13 33.94
CA ILE A 540 10.64 -17.07 34.54
C ILE A 540 9.77 -18.12 33.83
N LYS A 541 9.18 -19.04 34.59
CA LYS A 541 8.31 -20.09 34.05
C LYS A 541 6.90 -19.95 34.57
N ASN A 542 5.92 -19.99 33.68
CA ASN A 542 4.53 -20.10 34.05
C ASN A 542 4.22 -21.57 34.37
N THR A 543 3.83 -21.86 35.61
CA THR A 543 3.62 -23.24 36.11
C THR A 543 2.46 -23.95 35.40
N ALA A 544 1.58 -23.19 34.73
CA ALA A 544 0.45 -23.74 33.98
C ALA A 544 0.78 -24.02 32.49
N SER A 545 1.98 -23.67 32.01
CA SER A 545 2.36 -23.79 30.60
C SER A 545 3.81 -24.28 30.43
N THR A 546 4.21 -24.56 29.19
CA THR A 546 5.61 -24.84 28.84
C THR A 546 6.40 -23.59 28.46
N ASN A 547 5.76 -22.41 28.49
CA ASN A 547 6.38 -21.16 28.08
C ASN A 547 7.44 -20.71 29.09
N VAL A 548 8.52 -20.12 28.59
CA VAL A 548 9.65 -19.67 29.39
C VAL A 548 10.11 -18.30 28.88
N LEU A 549 10.12 -17.32 29.77
CA LEU A 549 10.80 -16.05 29.53
C LEU A 549 12.23 -16.16 30.06
N THR A 550 13.19 -15.76 29.25
CA THR A 550 14.59 -15.63 29.66
C THR A 550 14.89 -14.14 29.76
N VAL A 551 15.25 -13.66 30.94
CA VAL A 551 15.31 -12.21 31.21
C VAL A 551 16.64 -11.82 31.87
N SER A 552 17.17 -10.65 31.55
CA SER A 552 18.34 -10.04 32.20
C SER A 552 18.16 -8.53 32.32
N GLY A 553 18.84 -7.91 33.29
CA GLY A 553 18.82 -6.45 33.47
C GLY A 553 17.40 -5.93 33.63
N ILE A 554 16.61 -6.54 34.52
CA ILE A 554 15.26 -6.10 34.86
C ILE A 554 15.27 -5.84 36.36
N GLU A 555 15.06 -4.59 36.75
CA GLU A 555 15.10 -4.14 38.14
C GLU A 555 13.79 -4.44 38.86
N HIS A 556 12.65 -4.34 38.17
CA HIS A 556 11.34 -4.60 38.75
C HIS A 556 10.54 -5.64 37.97
N ILE A 557 10.01 -6.63 38.69
CA ILE A 557 9.04 -7.58 38.14
C ILE A 557 7.72 -7.43 38.89
N LEU A 558 6.68 -7.01 38.17
CA LEU A 558 5.35 -6.77 38.74
C LEU A 558 4.33 -7.77 38.19
N SER A 559 3.39 -8.21 39.02
CA SER A 559 2.18 -8.93 38.58
C SER A 559 0.97 -8.44 39.35
N GLY A 560 -0.05 -7.95 38.65
CA GLY A 560 -1.28 -7.42 39.27
C GLY A 560 -1.03 -6.25 40.23
N GLY A 561 -0.01 -5.44 39.95
CA GLY A 561 0.41 -4.33 40.81
C GLY A 561 1.19 -4.75 42.07
N THR A 562 1.53 -6.04 42.22
CA THR A 562 2.37 -6.53 43.31
C THR A 562 3.79 -6.79 42.81
N THR A 563 4.79 -6.28 43.52
CA THR A 563 6.21 -6.55 43.26
C THR A 563 6.56 -7.98 43.62
N LEU A 564 7.15 -8.71 42.67
CA LEU A 564 7.62 -10.09 42.83
C LEU A 564 9.12 -10.16 43.12
N VAL A 565 9.88 -9.26 42.50
CA VAL A 565 11.33 -9.06 42.68
C VAL A 565 11.59 -7.56 42.72
#